data_AF-A0A1U7GGJ1-F1
#
_entry.id   AF-A0A1U7GGJ1-F1
#
_cell.length_a   1.000
_cell.length_b   1.000
_cell.length_c   1.000
_cell.angle_alpha   90.00
_cell.angle_beta   90.00
_cell.angle_gamma   90.00
#
_symmetry.space_group_name_H-M   'P 1'
#
loop_
_entity.id
_entity.type
_entity.pdbx_description
1 polymer ?
#
loop_
_entity_poly.entity_id
_entity_poly.type
_entity_poly.pdbx_seq_one_letter_code
_entity_poly.pdbx_strand_id
1 'polypeptide(L)'
;MMNLASKPTLDLRGPAPRRGFTLVELVIVMTIIGIIISFILIAARDGVRQSELRATQALILKLESGLNDRLDALMQLRPEPNFSHGYLAGIYPDAALNDTDGLPLMMPRAVLPSGFPDTKVRTTGRAQAIALADYLKSEMPDVFVVNPAALAATPAGATYPLDFASRPFPGTPTDASLGAAANYILPLGHRVRGPRNFITSTGWDATGYGDGNIDSGFFSSSNPQLGLTGRGIYGASYSAASAVYKNLGYLPTGYDMVDNDGNGLIDEWGEGVNASNREDVQARLSSHKHETARSEMLYALLVEGQGPLGSSFNADDFSDREVMDTDGDGLPEFVDAWGKPLQFFRWPVLFHSDAQRGQNIGPDPLDASGGAPPKFIRPYASQWEVREQDPLDPNATLMSSAWWSGGQNAGHPFGTAAGAPTYKSGGVAAFEFFFHRITEPMAFSASSPSAADYWMYWARDGASESGVGYRRAFFSKPLILSGGPDQEPGVFLYPSPTVNDLIYVENNAVQFTPAEASWSTLPPADGGIPATSPESYLNGFPNTLLLLDAGRDDISNHNVTTNVGSGG
;
A
#
# COMPACT_ATOMS: atom_id res chain seq x y z
N MET A 1 28.87 -100.43 55.26
CA MET A 1 29.14 -99.26 54.40
C MET A 1 28.09 -98.21 54.69
N MET A 2 28.46 -97.12 55.38
CA MET A 2 27.57 -96.00 55.68
C MET A 2 28.28 -94.71 55.25
N ASN A 3 27.71 -94.05 54.24
CA ASN A 3 28.21 -92.85 53.59
C ASN A 3 28.15 -91.65 54.55
N LEU A 4 29.29 -91.01 54.83
CA LEU A 4 29.34 -89.70 55.49
C LEU A 4 29.03 -88.61 54.45
N ALA A 5 27.93 -87.90 54.65
CA ALA A 5 27.57 -86.70 53.88
C ALA A 5 28.42 -85.50 54.31
N SER A 6 28.98 -84.77 53.34
CA SER A 6 29.75 -83.54 53.51
C SER A 6 28.87 -82.37 53.95
N LYS A 7 29.27 -81.66 55.02
CA LYS A 7 28.64 -80.42 55.51
C LYS A 7 28.79 -79.27 54.49
N PRO A 8 27.74 -78.46 54.25
CA PRO A 8 27.84 -77.26 53.45
C PRO A 8 28.49 -76.12 54.25
N THR A 9 29.45 -75.45 53.64
CA THR A 9 30.06 -74.18 54.07
C THR A 9 29.03 -73.04 53.93
N LEU A 10 28.62 -72.46 55.06
CA LEU A 10 27.79 -71.25 55.12
C LEU A 10 28.66 -70.02 54.78
N ASP A 11 28.33 -69.34 53.69
CA ASP A 11 28.84 -68.00 53.35
C ASP A 11 28.25 -66.97 54.32
N LEU A 12 29.11 -66.23 55.03
CA LEU A 12 28.78 -65.32 56.14
C LEU A 12 28.56 -63.86 55.70
N ARG A 13 28.33 -63.60 54.41
CA ARG A 13 28.00 -62.25 53.94
C ARG A 13 26.49 -62.02 54.01
N GLY A 14 26.04 -61.47 55.14
CA GLY A 14 24.66 -60.99 55.29
C GLY A 14 24.30 -59.90 54.25
N PRO A 15 23.01 -59.73 53.91
CA PRO A 15 22.57 -58.73 52.95
C PRO A 15 22.93 -57.32 53.41
N ALA A 16 23.53 -56.54 52.51
CA ALA A 16 23.96 -55.17 52.79
C ALA A 16 22.80 -54.30 53.33
N PRO A 17 23.04 -53.45 54.34
CA PRO A 17 21.99 -52.60 54.90
C PRO A 17 21.47 -51.63 53.85
N ARG A 18 20.16 -51.69 53.57
CA ARG A 18 19.46 -50.71 52.73
C ARG A 18 19.42 -49.38 53.48
N ARG A 19 20.26 -48.42 53.07
CA ARG A 19 20.21 -47.03 53.57
C ARG A 19 18.92 -46.40 53.05
N GLY A 20 17.98 -46.07 53.95
CA GLY A 20 16.79 -45.29 53.62
C GLY A 20 17.15 -43.81 53.47
N PHE A 21 16.58 -43.15 52.47
CA PHE A 21 16.75 -41.72 52.26
C PHE A 21 16.16 -40.92 53.42
N THR A 22 16.89 -39.89 53.85
CA THR A 22 16.40 -38.97 54.87
C THR A 22 15.38 -38.00 54.26
N LEU A 23 14.41 -37.52 55.06
CA LEU A 23 13.42 -36.53 54.61
C LEU A 23 14.09 -35.26 54.06
N VAL A 24 15.23 -34.88 54.64
CA VAL A 24 16.07 -33.76 54.19
C VAL A 24 16.65 -33.99 52.79
N GLU A 25 17.17 -35.18 52.49
CA GLU A 25 17.64 -35.52 51.12
C GLU A 25 16.50 -35.44 50.10
N LEU A 26 15.30 -35.91 50.46
CA LEU A 26 14.14 -35.83 49.57
C LEU A 26 13.74 -34.38 49.26
N VAL A 27 13.75 -33.50 50.27
CA VAL A 27 13.47 -32.06 50.09
C VAL A 27 14.55 -31.39 49.25
N ILE A 28 15.82 -31.72 49.45
CA ILE A 28 16.93 -31.19 48.63
C ILE A 28 16.79 -31.64 47.17
N VAL A 29 16.51 -32.92 46.92
CA VAL A 29 16.31 -33.45 45.56
C VAL A 29 15.13 -32.79 44.87
N MET A 30 14.00 -32.63 45.56
CA MET A 30 12.83 -31.91 45.01
C MET A 30 13.15 -30.45 44.69
N THR A 31 13.95 -29.79 45.53
CA THR A 31 14.39 -28.40 45.29
C THR A 31 15.31 -28.30 44.08
N ILE A 32 16.28 -29.22 43.96
CA ILE A 32 17.20 -29.27 42.81
C ILE A 32 16.43 -29.55 41.52
N ILE A 33 15.50 -30.51 41.52
CA ILE A 33 14.65 -30.80 40.36
C ILE A 33 13.80 -29.58 39.99
N GLY A 34 13.23 -28.88 40.97
CA GLY A 34 12.45 -27.66 40.74
C GLY A 34 13.27 -26.54 40.08
N ILE A 35 14.52 -26.34 40.52
CA ILE A 35 15.45 -25.38 39.92
C ILE A 35 15.81 -25.81 38.48
N ILE A 36 16.12 -27.08 38.26
CA ILE A 36 16.47 -27.61 36.92
C ILE A 36 15.30 -27.47 35.95
N ILE A 37 14.08 -27.85 36.35
CA ILE A 37 12.89 -27.72 35.51
C ILE A 37 12.64 -26.25 35.16
N SER A 38 12.82 -25.34 36.11
CA SER A 38 12.65 -23.90 35.85
C SER A 38 13.63 -23.39 34.79
N PHE A 39 14.90 -23.80 34.85
CA PHE A 39 15.89 -23.44 33.81
C PHE A 39 15.57 -24.04 32.44
N ILE A 40 15.12 -25.31 32.40
CA ILE A 40 14.72 -25.96 31.14
C ILE A 40 13.53 -25.23 30.52
N LEU A 41 12.52 -24.81 31.31
CA LEU A 41 11.36 -24.08 30.80
C LEU A 41 11.74 -22.70 30.24
N ILE A 42 12.68 -22.00 30.87
CA ILE A 42 13.17 -20.70 30.36
C ILE A 42 13.92 -20.91 29.04
N ALA A 43 14.85 -21.85 28.97
CA ALA A 43 15.60 -22.14 27.74
C ALA A 43 14.71 -22.65 26.59
N ALA A 44 13.67 -23.42 26.90
CA ALA A 44 12.70 -23.91 25.92
C ALA A 44 11.87 -22.76 25.32
N ARG A 45 11.50 -21.74 26.11
CA ARG A 45 10.76 -20.57 25.63
C ARG A 45 11.54 -19.75 24.60
N ASP A 46 12.85 -19.58 24.82
CA ASP A 46 13.71 -18.91 23.85
C ASP A 46 13.82 -19.72 22.55
N GLY A 47 13.87 -21.05 22.64
CA GLY A 47 13.82 -21.94 21.48
C GLY A 47 12.53 -21.80 20.65
N VAL A 48 11.37 -21.70 21.32
CA VAL A 48 10.08 -21.48 20.65
C VAL A 48 10.06 -20.14 19.94
N ARG A 49 10.45 -19.04 20.61
CA ARG A 49 10.50 -17.70 20.01
C ARG A 49 11.40 -17.65 18.78
N GLN A 50 12.58 -18.27 18.84
CA GLN A 50 13.48 -18.35 17.70
C GLN A 50 12.90 -19.18 16.54
N SER A 51 12.10 -20.20 16.85
CA SER A 51 11.37 -20.96 15.83
C SER A 51 10.26 -20.12 15.18
N GLU A 52 9.51 -19.35 15.97
CA GLU A 52 8.46 -18.44 15.48
C GLU A 52 9.03 -17.34 14.59
N LEU A 53 10.16 -16.74 15.00
CA LEU A 53 10.91 -15.76 14.20
C LEU A 53 11.32 -16.36 12.84
N ARG A 54 11.92 -17.55 12.83
CA ARG A 54 12.35 -18.21 11.59
C ARG A 54 11.18 -18.62 10.70
N ALA A 55 10.08 -19.08 11.29
CA ALA A 55 8.88 -19.43 10.53
C ALA A 55 8.29 -18.20 9.82
N THR A 56 8.16 -17.09 10.54
CA THR A 56 7.69 -15.82 9.97
C THR A 56 8.62 -15.29 8.88
N GLN A 57 9.94 -15.35 9.09
CA GLN A 57 10.92 -14.99 8.06
C GLN A 57 10.81 -15.86 6.81
N ALA A 58 10.63 -17.18 6.97
CA ALA A 58 10.48 -18.10 5.85
C ALA A 58 9.20 -17.81 5.06
N LEU A 59 8.09 -17.55 5.76
CA LEU A 59 6.82 -17.16 5.14
C LEU A 59 6.98 -15.86 4.33
N ILE A 60 7.55 -14.81 4.94
CA ILE A 60 7.76 -13.51 4.28
C ILE A 60 8.64 -13.66 3.03
N LEU A 61 9.73 -14.42 3.10
CA LEU A 61 10.61 -14.64 1.93
C LEU A 61 9.90 -15.42 0.81
N LYS A 62 9.05 -16.39 1.17
CA LYS A 62 8.23 -17.12 0.20
C LYS A 62 7.25 -16.18 -0.50
N LEU A 63 6.51 -15.38 0.27
CA LEU A 63 5.55 -14.41 -0.26
C LEU A 63 6.23 -13.36 -1.13
N GLU A 64 7.41 -12.87 -0.72
CA GLU A 64 8.22 -11.95 -1.51
C GLU A 64 8.56 -12.50 -2.90
N SER A 65 8.95 -13.77 -3.00
CA SER A 65 9.25 -14.40 -4.30
C SER A 65 8.04 -14.33 -5.24
N GLY A 66 6.87 -14.78 -4.76
CA GLY A 66 5.65 -14.77 -5.58
C GLY A 66 5.16 -13.36 -5.93
N LEU A 67 5.43 -12.38 -5.07
CA LEU A 67 5.11 -10.98 -5.29
C LEU A 67 6.04 -10.33 -6.32
N ASN A 68 7.35 -10.61 -6.25
CA ASN A 68 8.33 -10.11 -7.21
C ASN A 68 8.06 -10.69 -8.62
N ASP A 69 7.77 -12.00 -8.71
CA ASP A 69 7.41 -12.63 -9.99
C ASP A 69 6.18 -11.96 -10.63
N ARG A 70 5.16 -11.66 -9.81
CA ARG A 70 3.96 -10.93 -10.26
C ARG A 70 4.29 -9.50 -10.68
N LEU A 71 5.04 -8.76 -9.87
CA LEU A 71 5.42 -7.38 -10.15
C LEU A 71 6.23 -7.28 -11.45
N ASP A 72 7.22 -8.15 -11.63
CA ASP A 72 8.03 -8.21 -12.84
C ASP A 72 7.17 -8.50 -14.08
N ALA A 73 6.21 -9.41 -13.98
CA ALA A 73 5.29 -9.70 -15.07
C ALA A 73 4.38 -8.50 -15.40
N LEU A 74 3.88 -7.77 -14.40
CA LEU A 74 3.10 -6.55 -14.63
C LEU A 74 3.93 -5.42 -15.24
N MET A 75 5.19 -5.26 -14.81
CA MET A 75 6.09 -4.25 -15.38
C MET A 75 6.43 -4.51 -16.85
N GLN A 76 6.40 -5.77 -17.30
CA GLN A 76 6.61 -6.14 -18.71
C GLN A 76 5.43 -5.76 -19.62
N LEU A 77 4.20 -5.72 -19.09
CA LEU A 77 2.97 -5.51 -19.88
C LEU A 77 2.79 -4.09 -20.43
N ARG A 78 3.57 -3.10 -19.96
CA ARG A 78 3.60 -1.68 -20.39
C ARG A 78 2.28 -1.18 -20.99
N PRO A 79 1.28 -0.82 -20.15
CA PRO A 79 -0.05 -0.43 -20.63
C PRO A 79 0.00 0.83 -21.51
N GLU A 80 -0.84 0.88 -22.55
CA GLU A 80 -1.00 2.04 -23.42
C GLU A 80 -1.69 3.20 -22.67
N PRO A 81 -1.09 4.41 -22.62
CA PRO A 81 -1.71 5.55 -21.94
C PRO A 81 -2.99 6.01 -22.64
N ASN A 82 -3.99 6.38 -21.84
CA ASN A 82 -5.21 7.01 -22.30
C ASN A 82 -5.07 8.54 -22.31
N PHE A 83 -6.08 9.27 -22.80
CA PHE A 83 -6.02 10.74 -22.86
C PHE A 83 -5.92 11.38 -21.47
N SER A 84 -6.61 10.82 -20.47
CA SER A 84 -6.54 11.27 -19.07
C SER A 84 -5.12 11.19 -18.49
N HIS A 85 -4.39 10.10 -18.74
CA HIS A 85 -2.97 9.98 -18.38
C HIS A 85 -2.12 11.04 -19.11
N GLY A 86 -2.43 11.30 -20.38
CA GLY A 86 -1.80 12.38 -21.14
C GLY A 86 -2.02 13.76 -20.50
N TYR A 87 -3.25 14.06 -20.08
CA TYR A 87 -3.59 15.35 -19.46
C TYR A 87 -2.96 15.54 -18.08
N LEU A 88 -2.88 14.49 -17.26
CA LEU A 88 -2.12 14.50 -15.99
C LEU A 88 -0.61 14.68 -16.23
N ALA A 89 -0.11 14.11 -17.33
CA ALA A 89 1.29 14.18 -17.70
C ALA A 89 1.69 15.52 -18.35
N GLY A 90 0.75 16.39 -18.69
CA GLY A 90 1.01 17.62 -19.43
C GLY A 90 1.77 18.70 -18.65
N ILE A 91 2.40 19.61 -19.39
CA ILE A 91 2.96 20.86 -18.85
C ILE A 91 2.06 22.01 -19.30
N TYR A 92 1.60 22.83 -18.37
CA TYR A 92 0.66 23.92 -18.58
C TYR A 92 1.34 25.27 -18.23
N PRO A 93 2.07 25.87 -19.18
CA PRO A 93 3.05 26.93 -18.90
C PRO A 93 2.47 28.21 -18.30
N ASP A 94 1.25 28.59 -18.66
CA ASP A 94 0.61 29.82 -18.20
C ASP A 94 -0.91 29.62 -18.17
N ALA A 95 -1.54 29.98 -17.05
CA ALA A 95 -2.99 29.91 -16.88
C ALA A 95 -3.76 30.88 -17.80
N ALA A 96 -3.10 31.90 -18.35
CA ALA A 96 -3.70 32.85 -19.30
C ALA A 96 -3.60 32.39 -20.76
N LEU A 97 -2.77 31.37 -21.07
CA LEU A 97 -2.65 30.83 -22.42
C LEU A 97 -3.67 29.73 -22.63
N ASN A 98 -4.41 29.84 -23.73
CA ASN A 98 -5.42 28.87 -24.11
C ASN A 98 -4.97 28.05 -25.32
N ASP A 99 -5.37 26.79 -25.36
CA ASP A 99 -5.34 25.98 -26.57
C ASP A 99 -6.50 26.41 -27.51
N THR A 100 -6.62 25.76 -28.66
CA THR A 100 -7.58 26.15 -29.71
C THR A 100 -9.05 26.04 -29.26
N ASP A 101 -9.33 25.21 -28.27
CA ASP A 101 -10.65 25.02 -27.64
C ASP A 101 -10.95 26.04 -26.53
N GLY A 102 -10.05 26.98 -26.24
CA GLY A 102 -10.23 27.99 -25.19
C GLY A 102 -9.92 27.52 -23.77
N LEU A 103 -9.56 26.25 -23.58
CA LEU A 103 -9.11 25.69 -22.31
C LEU A 103 -7.58 25.86 -22.15
N PRO A 104 -7.01 25.71 -20.93
CA PRO A 104 -5.57 25.89 -20.69
C PRO A 104 -4.68 25.17 -21.71
N LEU A 105 -3.68 25.90 -22.21
CA LEU A 105 -2.67 25.39 -23.13
C LEU A 105 -1.83 24.33 -22.43
N MET A 106 -1.65 23.18 -23.11
CA MET A 106 -0.80 22.09 -22.65
C MET A 106 0.34 21.85 -23.64
N MET A 107 1.45 21.31 -23.15
CA MET A 107 2.53 20.76 -23.96
C MET A 107 2.73 19.26 -23.67
N PRO A 108 2.65 18.39 -24.71
CA PRO A 108 2.21 18.68 -26.08
C PRO A 108 0.74 19.17 -26.11
N ARG A 109 0.34 19.83 -27.21
CA ARG A 109 -1.01 20.42 -27.34
C ARG A 109 -2.08 19.36 -27.14
N ALA A 110 -3.17 19.72 -26.49
CA ALA A 110 -4.28 18.81 -26.23
C ALA A 110 -5.14 18.58 -27.49
N VAL A 111 -5.23 19.62 -28.32
CA VAL A 111 -6.09 19.63 -29.51
C VAL A 111 -5.31 20.15 -30.70
N LEU A 112 -5.50 19.50 -31.86
CA LEU A 112 -4.96 19.94 -33.13
C LEU A 112 -5.65 21.22 -33.62
N PRO A 113 -5.04 22.00 -34.52
CA PRO A 113 -5.71 23.14 -35.16
C PRO A 113 -7.02 22.79 -35.89
N SER A 114 -7.19 21.51 -36.26
CA SER A 114 -8.41 20.97 -36.87
C SER A 114 -9.55 20.74 -35.87
N GLY A 115 -9.29 20.83 -34.57
CA GLY A 115 -10.26 20.60 -33.50
C GLY A 115 -10.33 19.19 -32.96
N PHE A 116 -9.66 18.24 -33.60
CA PHE A 116 -9.55 16.87 -33.09
C PHE A 116 -8.53 16.77 -31.95
N PRO A 117 -8.73 15.84 -31.00
CA PRO A 117 -7.75 15.51 -29.97
C PRO A 117 -6.38 15.17 -30.57
N ASP A 118 -5.30 15.71 -30.01
CA ASP A 118 -3.94 15.34 -30.42
C ASP A 118 -3.49 14.08 -29.68
N THR A 119 -3.23 13.00 -30.41
CA THR A 119 -2.78 11.73 -29.82
C THR A 119 -1.40 11.81 -29.19
N LYS A 120 -0.59 12.84 -29.51
CA LYS A 120 0.76 13.03 -28.94
C LYS A 120 0.76 13.23 -27.44
N VAL A 121 -0.35 13.66 -26.83
CA VAL A 121 -0.45 13.77 -25.37
C VAL A 121 -0.19 12.45 -24.65
N ARG A 122 -0.53 11.32 -25.30
CA ARG A 122 -0.43 9.98 -24.73
C ARG A 122 0.94 9.34 -24.94
N THR A 123 1.74 9.85 -25.87
CA THR A 123 3.04 9.26 -26.23
C THR A 123 4.20 9.80 -25.40
N THR A 124 3.93 10.59 -24.36
CA THR A 124 4.99 11.14 -23.50
C THR A 124 5.48 10.09 -22.51
N GLY A 125 6.78 10.11 -22.17
CA GLY A 125 7.34 9.18 -21.17
C GLY A 125 6.65 9.29 -19.80
N ARG A 126 6.17 10.48 -19.44
CA ARG A 126 5.42 10.70 -18.21
C ARG A 126 4.01 10.10 -18.26
N ALA A 127 3.31 10.23 -19.39
CA ALA A 127 2.00 9.56 -19.55
C ALA A 127 2.14 8.04 -19.44
N GLN A 128 3.25 7.48 -19.94
CA GLN A 128 3.58 6.07 -19.76
C GLN A 128 3.83 5.69 -18.30
N ALA A 129 4.60 6.49 -17.56
CA ALA A 129 4.85 6.24 -16.14
C ALA A 129 3.54 6.29 -15.31
N ILE A 130 2.68 7.27 -15.58
CA ILE A 130 1.37 7.41 -14.94
C ILE A 130 0.46 6.22 -15.29
N ALA A 131 0.42 5.81 -16.56
CA ALA A 131 -0.38 4.65 -16.98
C ALA A 131 0.10 3.34 -16.32
N LEU A 132 1.41 3.19 -16.15
CA LEU A 132 1.97 2.03 -15.44
C LEU A 132 1.64 2.06 -13.95
N ALA A 133 1.72 3.23 -13.30
CA ALA A 133 1.32 3.39 -11.90
C ALA A 133 -0.17 3.09 -11.69
N ASP A 134 -1.04 3.56 -12.59
CA ASP A 134 -2.48 3.24 -12.57
C ASP A 134 -2.74 1.74 -12.74
N TYR A 135 -2.07 1.13 -13.72
CA TYR A 135 -2.21 -0.31 -13.95
C TYR A 135 -1.72 -1.15 -12.77
N LEU A 136 -0.54 -0.84 -12.22
CA LEU A 136 -0.02 -1.51 -11.02
C LEU A 136 -0.93 -1.32 -9.82
N LYS A 137 -1.50 -0.11 -9.65
CA LYS A 137 -2.47 0.12 -8.59
C LYS A 137 -3.70 -0.77 -8.74
N SER A 138 -4.20 -0.88 -9.96
CA SER A 138 -5.39 -1.68 -10.26
C SER A 138 -5.19 -3.19 -10.12
N GLU A 139 -4.04 -3.73 -10.53
CA GLU A 139 -3.79 -5.18 -10.53
C GLU A 139 -3.15 -5.70 -9.23
N MET A 140 -2.60 -4.78 -8.41
CA MET A 140 -2.02 -5.06 -7.10
C MET A 140 -2.47 -4.00 -6.08
N PRO A 141 -3.77 -3.90 -5.76
CA PRO A 141 -4.22 -3.12 -4.62
C PRO A 141 -3.58 -3.67 -3.34
N ASP A 142 -3.26 -2.78 -2.39
CA ASP A 142 -2.61 -3.13 -1.13
C ASP A 142 -3.59 -3.27 0.03
N VAL A 143 -4.76 -2.63 -0.06
CA VAL A 143 -5.78 -2.60 0.98
C VAL A 143 -7.14 -2.30 0.37
N PHE A 144 -8.20 -2.67 1.06
CA PHE A 144 -9.56 -2.24 0.75
C PHE A 144 -10.29 -1.79 2.02
N VAL A 145 -11.36 -1.04 1.83
CA VAL A 145 -12.31 -0.68 2.90
C VAL A 145 -13.71 -1.05 2.49
N VAL A 146 -14.50 -1.53 3.45
CA VAL A 146 -15.92 -1.77 3.24
C VAL A 146 -16.65 -0.42 3.20
N ASN A 147 -17.35 -0.16 2.10
CA ASN A 147 -18.18 1.03 1.96
C ASN A 147 -19.34 0.96 2.97
N PRO A 148 -19.51 1.95 3.87
CA PRO A 148 -20.60 1.94 4.84
C PRO A 148 -21.99 1.82 4.22
N ALA A 149 -22.17 2.29 2.98
CA ALA A 149 -23.43 2.15 2.25
C ALA A 149 -23.76 0.68 1.88
N ALA A 150 -22.76 -0.20 1.78
CA ALA A 150 -22.94 -1.63 1.54
C ALA A 150 -23.47 -2.39 2.75
N LEU A 151 -23.25 -1.85 3.95
CA LEU A 151 -23.74 -2.42 5.21
C LEU A 151 -25.21 -2.07 5.51
N ALA A 152 -25.89 -1.32 4.62
CA ALA A 152 -27.30 -0.99 4.76
C ALA A 152 -28.24 -2.15 4.35
N ALA A 153 -29.41 -2.25 5.00
CA ALA A 153 -30.39 -3.32 4.81
C ALA A 153 -30.94 -3.47 3.37
N THR A 154 -30.79 -2.45 2.53
CA THR A 154 -31.00 -2.51 1.08
C THR A 154 -29.72 -2.03 0.38
N PRO A 155 -28.81 -2.95 0.01
CA PRO A 155 -27.50 -2.63 -0.60
C PRO A 155 -27.58 -1.93 -1.97
N ALA A 156 -28.78 -1.67 -2.50
CA ALA A 156 -29.01 -1.01 -3.77
C ALA A 156 -28.34 0.37 -3.92
N GLY A 157 -27.79 0.95 -2.84
CA GLY A 157 -27.00 2.18 -2.88
C GLY A 157 -25.50 2.00 -3.11
N ALA A 158 -24.94 0.81 -2.92
CA ALA A 158 -23.52 0.51 -3.12
C ALA A 158 -23.38 -0.66 -4.10
N THR A 159 -23.33 -0.35 -5.40
CA THR A 159 -23.16 -1.33 -6.47
C THR A 159 -21.92 -2.19 -6.26
N TYR A 160 -20.86 -1.60 -5.72
CA TYR A 160 -19.65 -2.28 -5.26
C TYR A 160 -19.45 -2.01 -3.77
N PRO A 161 -19.32 -3.05 -2.92
CA PRO A 161 -19.23 -2.85 -1.49
C PRO A 161 -17.82 -2.54 -0.99
N LEU A 162 -16.78 -2.75 -1.81
CA LEU A 162 -15.38 -2.53 -1.44
C LEU A 162 -14.78 -1.35 -2.21
N ASP A 163 -13.95 -0.55 -1.54
CA ASP A 163 -13.12 0.49 -2.15
C ASP A 163 -11.64 0.23 -1.85
N PHE A 164 -10.83 0.06 -2.90
CA PHE A 164 -9.41 -0.27 -2.85
C PHE A 164 -8.54 1.00 -2.81
N ALA A 165 -8.84 1.86 -1.85
CA ALA A 165 -8.18 3.16 -1.65
C ALA A 165 -8.17 4.03 -2.94
N SER A 166 -9.33 4.19 -3.55
CA SER A 166 -9.51 4.88 -4.82
C SER A 166 -10.03 6.30 -4.68
N ARG A 167 -9.88 7.10 -5.73
CA ARG A 167 -10.40 8.46 -5.78
C ARG A 167 -11.10 8.70 -7.11
N PRO A 168 -12.19 9.49 -7.10
CA PRO A 168 -12.91 9.78 -8.32
C PRO A 168 -12.05 10.68 -9.21
N PHE A 169 -11.93 10.30 -10.48
CA PHE A 169 -11.36 11.17 -11.49
C PHE A 169 -12.30 12.37 -11.73
N PRO A 170 -11.82 13.62 -11.70
CA PRO A 170 -12.69 14.78 -11.80
C PRO A 170 -13.27 14.93 -13.21
N GLY A 171 -14.52 15.36 -13.28
CA GLY A 171 -15.22 15.60 -14.54
C GLY A 171 -16.62 15.00 -14.53
N THR A 172 -17.33 15.20 -15.64
CA THR A 172 -18.69 14.68 -15.82
C THR A 172 -18.62 13.26 -16.36
N PRO A 173 -19.35 12.28 -15.78
CA PRO A 173 -19.55 10.97 -16.37
C PRO A 173 -20.02 11.03 -17.82
N THR A 174 -19.54 10.10 -18.64
CA THR A 174 -20.04 9.87 -20.00
C THR A 174 -21.49 9.39 -20.00
N ASP A 175 -21.83 8.60 -18.99
CA ASP A 175 -23.12 7.96 -18.83
C ASP A 175 -23.69 8.31 -17.45
N ALA A 176 -24.86 8.94 -17.43
CA ALA A 176 -25.49 9.38 -16.20
C ALA A 176 -26.10 8.22 -15.39
N SER A 177 -26.31 7.05 -16.00
CA SER A 177 -26.92 5.89 -15.34
C SER A 177 -26.06 5.31 -14.22
N LEU A 178 -24.74 5.40 -14.35
CA LEU A 178 -23.76 4.94 -13.36
C LEU A 178 -23.48 5.95 -12.24
N GLY A 179 -24.08 7.14 -12.30
CA GLY A 179 -23.87 8.19 -11.31
C GLY A 179 -22.39 8.50 -11.06
N ALA A 180 -22.01 8.61 -9.79
CA ALA A 180 -20.62 8.90 -9.38
C ALA A 180 -19.65 7.72 -9.58
N ALA A 181 -20.13 6.48 -9.72
CA ALA A 181 -19.27 5.30 -9.89
C ALA A 181 -18.46 5.36 -11.19
N ALA A 182 -18.99 6.03 -12.23
CA ALA A 182 -18.29 6.24 -13.49
C ALA A 182 -16.94 6.99 -13.33
N ASN A 183 -16.81 7.83 -12.31
CA ASN A 183 -15.56 8.56 -12.03
C ASN A 183 -14.48 7.64 -11.42
N TYR A 184 -14.85 6.46 -10.94
CA TYR A 184 -13.94 5.48 -10.34
C TYR A 184 -13.52 4.37 -11.31
N ILE A 185 -14.08 4.34 -12.53
CA ILE A 185 -13.78 3.31 -13.51
C ILE A 185 -12.36 3.49 -14.06
N LEU A 186 -11.64 2.37 -14.11
CA LEU A 186 -10.25 2.27 -14.52
C LEU A 186 -10.14 1.81 -15.99
N PRO A 187 -9.09 2.22 -16.73
CA PRO A 187 -8.03 3.17 -16.34
C PRO A 187 -8.58 4.57 -16.03
N LEU A 188 -7.87 5.36 -15.23
CA LEU A 188 -8.38 6.66 -14.75
C LEU A 188 -8.98 7.50 -15.87
N GLY A 189 -10.20 8.00 -15.66
CA GLY A 189 -10.91 8.85 -16.62
C GLY A 189 -11.55 8.13 -17.80
N HIS A 190 -11.51 6.78 -17.86
CA HIS A 190 -12.10 5.97 -18.94
C HIS A 190 -13.57 6.30 -19.20
N ARG A 191 -14.38 6.44 -18.15
CA ARG A 191 -15.83 6.77 -18.25
C ARG A 191 -16.15 8.23 -17.94
N VAL A 192 -15.15 9.09 -17.94
CA VAL A 192 -15.31 10.56 -17.80
C VAL A 192 -15.25 11.20 -19.19
N ARG A 193 -16.07 12.24 -19.41
CA ARG A 193 -16.17 12.93 -20.70
C ARG A 193 -14.82 13.47 -21.17
N GLY A 194 -14.45 13.10 -22.38
CA GLY A 194 -13.25 13.52 -23.10
C GLY A 194 -13.04 12.64 -24.33
N PRO A 195 -11.85 12.64 -24.93
CA PRO A 195 -10.85 13.69 -24.84
C PRO A 195 -11.36 15.07 -25.29
N ARG A 196 -10.58 16.11 -24.97
CA ARG A 196 -10.82 17.50 -25.40
C ARG A 196 -11.07 17.58 -26.91
N ASN A 197 -12.26 18.04 -27.29
CA ASN A 197 -12.67 18.25 -28.68
C ASN A 197 -13.51 19.52 -28.80
N PHE A 198 -13.25 20.38 -29.79
CA PHE A 198 -14.04 21.60 -30.05
C PHE A 198 -14.82 21.58 -31.38
N ILE A 199 -14.93 20.41 -32.02
CA ILE A 199 -15.73 20.26 -33.23
C ILE A 199 -17.23 20.24 -32.86
N THR A 200 -17.89 21.39 -33.03
CA THR A 200 -19.31 21.57 -32.66
C THR A 200 -20.30 20.90 -33.61
N SER A 201 -19.85 20.44 -34.78
CA SER A 201 -20.71 19.86 -35.83
C SER A 201 -21.00 18.36 -35.65
N THR A 202 -20.29 17.66 -34.75
CA THR A 202 -20.42 16.21 -34.56
C THR A 202 -21.24 15.83 -33.32
N GLY A 203 -21.79 16.78 -32.56
CA GLY A 203 -22.45 16.48 -31.27
C GLY A 203 -21.48 16.01 -30.16
N TRP A 204 -20.19 15.98 -30.45
CA TRP A 204 -19.10 15.63 -29.55
C TRP A 204 -18.65 16.88 -28.78
N ASP A 205 -19.47 17.32 -27.82
CA ASP A 205 -19.11 18.40 -26.89
C ASP A 205 -18.40 17.82 -25.67
N ALA A 206 -17.10 17.55 -25.81
CA ALA A 206 -16.28 17.07 -24.71
C ALA A 206 -15.14 18.05 -24.44
N THR A 207 -15.43 19.16 -23.75
CA THR A 207 -14.43 20.05 -23.15
C THR A 207 -13.79 19.45 -21.88
N GLY A 208 -13.74 18.11 -21.78
CA GLY A 208 -13.35 17.39 -20.56
C GLY A 208 -11.99 16.72 -20.68
N TYR A 209 -11.38 16.47 -19.53
CA TYR A 209 -10.07 15.80 -19.42
C TYR A 209 -10.18 14.27 -19.21
N GLY A 210 -11.36 13.70 -19.50
CA GLY A 210 -11.56 12.26 -19.52
C GLY A 210 -11.04 11.62 -20.81
N ASP A 211 -11.32 10.33 -20.96
CA ASP A 211 -10.99 9.55 -22.15
C ASP A 211 -12.23 9.07 -22.93
N GLY A 212 -13.39 9.06 -22.28
CA GLY A 212 -14.60 8.50 -22.84
C GLY A 212 -15.53 9.53 -23.46
N ASN A 213 -16.20 9.15 -24.54
CA ASN A 213 -17.30 9.90 -25.13
C ASN A 213 -18.40 8.94 -25.59
N ILE A 214 -19.66 9.39 -25.54
CA ILE A 214 -20.78 8.67 -26.14
C ILE A 214 -21.38 9.59 -27.20
N ASP A 215 -21.20 9.22 -28.46
CA ASP A 215 -21.82 9.90 -29.60
C ASP A 215 -22.78 8.93 -30.29
N SER A 216 -24.04 9.36 -30.44
CA SER A 216 -25.07 8.60 -31.15
C SER A 216 -25.26 7.15 -30.64
N GLY A 217 -25.01 6.94 -29.34
CA GLY A 217 -25.12 5.63 -28.68
C GLY A 217 -23.88 4.75 -28.76
N PHE A 218 -22.80 5.21 -29.40
CA PHE A 218 -21.53 4.48 -29.48
C PHE A 218 -20.50 5.08 -28.52
N PHE A 219 -19.92 4.23 -27.67
CA PHE A 219 -18.84 4.64 -26.78
C PHE A 219 -17.49 4.63 -27.49
N SER A 220 -16.84 5.79 -27.48
CA SER A 220 -15.52 6.01 -28.04
C SER A 220 -14.55 6.34 -26.92
N SER A 221 -13.41 5.65 -26.91
CA SER A 221 -12.31 5.90 -25.98
C SER A 221 -10.98 5.57 -26.65
N SER A 222 -9.87 5.89 -25.99
CA SER A 222 -8.55 5.48 -26.46
C SER A 222 -8.31 3.97 -26.35
N ASN A 223 -9.13 3.29 -25.53
CA ASN A 223 -9.09 1.86 -25.27
C ASN A 223 -10.48 1.22 -25.54
N PRO A 224 -10.92 1.16 -26.81
CA PRO A 224 -12.26 0.68 -27.15
C PRO A 224 -12.51 -0.78 -26.75
N GLN A 225 -11.44 -1.59 -26.63
CA GLN A 225 -11.52 -2.99 -26.17
C GLN A 225 -12.05 -3.15 -24.75
N LEU A 226 -12.02 -2.09 -23.93
CA LEU A 226 -12.52 -2.11 -22.56
C LEU A 226 -14.01 -1.78 -22.46
N GLY A 227 -14.65 -1.38 -23.57
CA GLY A 227 -16.07 -1.06 -23.60
C GLY A 227 -16.50 -0.05 -22.52
N LEU A 228 -17.75 -0.16 -22.06
CA LEU A 228 -18.32 0.69 -21.01
C LEU A 228 -17.85 0.32 -19.60
N THR A 229 -17.42 -0.93 -19.42
CA THR A 229 -17.13 -1.55 -18.12
C THR A 229 -15.73 -1.17 -17.62
N GLY A 230 -14.80 -0.84 -18.51
CA GLY A 230 -13.41 -0.56 -18.14
C GLY A 230 -12.67 -1.84 -17.75
N ARG A 231 -11.62 -1.70 -16.92
CA ARG A 231 -10.87 -2.83 -16.33
C ARG A 231 -11.25 -3.13 -14.90
N GLY A 232 -11.90 -2.19 -14.24
CA GLY A 232 -12.14 -2.22 -12.82
C GLY A 232 -12.76 -0.93 -12.33
N ILE A 233 -13.08 -0.92 -11.05
CA ILE A 233 -13.77 0.17 -10.39
C ILE A 233 -13.30 0.25 -8.95
N TYR A 234 -13.39 1.45 -8.37
CA TYR A 234 -12.96 1.71 -6.99
C TYR A 234 -11.54 1.23 -6.68
N GLY A 235 -10.61 1.37 -7.64
CA GLY A 235 -9.16 1.22 -7.39
C GLY A 235 -8.57 -0.17 -7.62
N ALA A 236 -9.39 -1.19 -7.90
CA ALA A 236 -8.92 -2.52 -8.29
C ALA A 236 -9.48 -2.93 -9.65
N SER A 237 -8.73 -3.77 -10.38
CA SER A 237 -9.23 -4.50 -11.54
C SER A 237 -10.27 -5.54 -11.10
N TYR A 238 -11.21 -5.88 -11.99
CA TYR A 238 -12.19 -6.94 -11.70
C TYR A 238 -11.48 -8.27 -11.39
N SER A 239 -10.36 -8.54 -12.07
CA SER A 239 -9.50 -9.69 -11.78
C SER A 239 -8.89 -9.66 -10.38
N ALA A 240 -8.38 -8.51 -9.91
CA ALA A 240 -7.82 -8.39 -8.56
C ALA A 240 -8.91 -8.49 -7.46
N ALA A 241 -10.09 -7.92 -7.70
CA ALA A 241 -11.19 -7.93 -6.73
C ALA A 241 -11.94 -9.28 -6.67
N SER A 242 -11.96 -10.05 -7.77
CA SER A 242 -12.71 -11.30 -7.92
C SER A 242 -12.46 -12.31 -6.79
N ALA A 243 -11.20 -12.48 -6.37
CA ALA A 243 -10.82 -13.40 -5.30
C ALA A 243 -11.42 -12.99 -3.94
N VAL A 244 -11.47 -11.69 -3.65
CA VAL A 244 -12.10 -11.19 -2.41
C VAL A 244 -13.60 -11.46 -2.45
N TYR A 245 -14.27 -11.16 -3.56
CA TYR A 245 -15.72 -11.41 -3.69
C TYR A 245 -16.07 -12.90 -3.60
N LYS A 246 -15.27 -13.77 -4.22
CA LYS A 246 -15.41 -15.21 -4.09
C LYS A 246 -15.35 -15.65 -2.61
N ASN A 247 -14.36 -15.19 -1.86
CA ASN A 247 -14.20 -15.54 -0.44
C ASN A 247 -15.26 -14.90 0.46
N LEU A 248 -15.82 -13.74 0.07
CA LEU A 248 -17.00 -13.17 0.74
C LEU A 248 -18.29 -13.98 0.52
N GLY A 249 -18.28 -14.99 -0.36
CA GLY A 249 -19.43 -15.87 -0.60
C GLY A 249 -20.33 -15.41 -1.74
N TYR A 250 -19.80 -14.61 -2.67
CA TYR A 250 -20.49 -14.28 -3.91
C TYR A 250 -20.75 -15.56 -4.73
N LEU A 251 -21.79 -15.52 -5.55
CA LEU A 251 -22.02 -16.53 -6.58
C LEU A 251 -20.99 -16.35 -7.72
N PRO A 252 -20.70 -17.41 -8.52
CA PRO A 252 -19.74 -17.33 -9.63
C PRO A 252 -19.97 -16.17 -10.60
N THR A 253 -21.22 -15.79 -10.82
CA THR A 253 -21.65 -14.67 -11.66
C THR A 253 -21.22 -13.29 -11.14
N GLY A 254 -20.78 -13.19 -9.89
CA GLY A 254 -20.27 -11.93 -9.30
C GLY A 254 -18.76 -11.90 -9.12
N TYR A 255 -18.03 -12.80 -9.79
CA TYR A 255 -16.56 -12.77 -9.84
C TYR A 255 -16.00 -13.43 -11.12
N ASP A 256 -16.81 -13.57 -12.18
CA ASP A 256 -16.40 -14.21 -13.44
C ASP A 256 -15.84 -13.21 -14.47
N MET A 257 -15.80 -11.93 -14.12
CA MET A 257 -15.32 -10.82 -14.95
C MET A 257 -16.18 -10.57 -16.19
N VAL A 258 -17.46 -10.97 -16.17
CA VAL A 258 -18.40 -10.79 -17.27
C VAL A 258 -19.63 -10.02 -16.80
N ASP A 259 -20.00 -8.98 -17.55
CA ASP A 259 -21.29 -8.29 -17.40
C ASP A 259 -22.43 -9.24 -17.80
N ASN A 260 -23.03 -9.89 -16.79
CA ASN A 260 -24.00 -10.97 -16.96
C ASN A 260 -25.41 -10.43 -17.25
N ASP A 261 -25.73 -9.20 -16.82
CA ASP A 261 -27.05 -8.60 -16.98
C ASP A 261 -27.12 -7.50 -18.07
N GLY A 262 -25.97 -7.11 -18.62
CA GLY A 262 -25.82 -6.14 -19.71
C GLY A 262 -25.96 -4.69 -19.27
N ASN A 263 -25.82 -4.40 -17.97
CA ASN A 263 -25.99 -3.05 -17.42
C ASN A 263 -24.73 -2.17 -17.54
N GLY A 264 -23.62 -2.73 -18.06
CA GLY A 264 -22.35 -2.03 -18.23
C GLY A 264 -21.47 -1.98 -16.99
N LEU A 265 -21.78 -2.79 -15.98
CA LEU A 265 -20.97 -3.08 -14.80
C LEU A 265 -20.59 -4.57 -14.83
N ILE A 266 -19.51 -4.90 -14.16
CA ILE A 266 -19.00 -6.28 -14.08
C ILE A 266 -18.90 -6.66 -12.62
N ASP A 267 -19.36 -7.85 -12.27
CA ASP A 267 -19.20 -8.45 -10.95
C ASP A 267 -19.78 -7.57 -9.82
N GLU A 268 -20.82 -6.79 -10.11
CA GLU A 268 -21.45 -5.98 -9.07
C GLU A 268 -22.33 -6.81 -8.14
N TRP A 269 -22.76 -6.18 -7.03
CA TRP A 269 -23.61 -6.81 -6.01
C TRP A 269 -24.81 -7.58 -6.60
N GLY A 270 -25.45 -7.04 -7.64
CA GLY A 270 -26.62 -7.64 -8.28
C GLY A 270 -26.36 -9.00 -8.94
N GLU A 271 -25.15 -9.24 -9.43
CA GLU A 271 -24.78 -10.47 -10.13
C GLU A 271 -24.32 -11.55 -9.14
N GLY A 272 -23.58 -11.15 -8.10
CA GLY A 272 -23.01 -12.06 -7.11
C GLY A 272 -23.90 -12.37 -5.90
N VAL A 273 -24.90 -11.53 -5.60
CA VAL A 273 -25.65 -11.61 -4.33
C VAL A 273 -27.16 -11.65 -4.55
N ASN A 274 -27.78 -12.74 -4.13
CA ASN A 274 -29.22 -12.95 -4.22
C ASN A 274 -29.82 -13.32 -2.85
N ALA A 275 -31.09 -13.73 -2.82
CA ALA A 275 -31.77 -14.07 -1.58
C ALA A 275 -31.15 -15.26 -0.80
N SER A 276 -30.33 -16.12 -1.43
CA SER A 276 -29.77 -17.31 -0.77
C SER A 276 -28.45 -17.07 -0.05
N ASN A 277 -27.63 -16.10 -0.47
CA ASN A 277 -26.31 -15.82 0.12
C ASN A 277 -26.19 -14.44 0.76
N ARG A 278 -27.18 -13.56 0.58
CA ARG A 278 -27.12 -12.17 1.07
C ARG A 278 -26.85 -12.04 2.56
N GLU A 279 -27.50 -12.85 3.39
CA GLU A 279 -27.32 -12.76 4.85
C GLU A 279 -25.87 -13.11 5.24
N ASP A 280 -25.30 -14.13 4.61
CA ASP A 280 -23.91 -14.55 4.86
C ASP A 280 -22.92 -13.49 4.37
N VAL A 281 -23.08 -12.97 3.15
CA VAL A 281 -22.22 -11.91 2.59
C VAL A 281 -22.26 -10.65 3.46
N GLN A 282 -23.45 -10.24 3.91
CA GLN A 282 -23.60 -9.07 4.78
C GLN A 282 -23.00 -9.30 6.17
N ALA A 283 -23.14 -10.51 6.73
CA ALA A 283 -22.52 -10.86 8.00
C ALA A 283 -20.99 -10.76 7.91
N ARG A 284 -20.40 -11.31 6.84
CA ARG A 284 -18.95 -11.24 6.56
C ARG A 284 -18.45 -9.81 6.40
N LEU A 285 -19.10 -9.03 5.54
CA LEU A 285 -18.76 -7.60 5.38
C LEU A 285 -18.86 -6.81 6.68
N SER A 286 -19.75 -7.20 7.60
CA SER A 286 -19.91 -6.54 8.89
C SER A 286 -18.91 -7.00 9.97
N SER A 287 -18.35 -8.21 9.84
CA SER A 287 -17.32 -8.72 10.74
C SER A 287 -15.92 -8.27 10.35
N HIS A 288 -15.72 -7.94 9.07
CA HIS A 288 -14.46 -7.46 8.51
C HIS A 288 -13.84 -6.33 9.34
N LYS A 289 -12.54 -6.45 9.59
CA LYS A 289 -11.72 -5.45 10.26
C LYS A 289 -10.64 -4.91 9.35
N HIS A 290 -10.37 -3.61 9.48
CA HIS A 290 -9.32 -2.98 8.69
C HIS A 290 -7.91 -3.56 8.94
N GLU A 291 -7.65 -4.11 10.13
CA GLU A 291 -6.34 -4.68 10.48
C GLU A 291 -5.96 -5.92 9.67
N THR A 292 -6.94 -6.65 9.13
CA THR A 292 -6.76 -7.88 8.34
C THR A 292 -6.74 -7.60 6.82
N ALA A 293 -7.38 -6.51 6.38
CA ALA A 293 -7.59 -6.15 4.96
C ALA A 293 -6.34 -6.23 4.06
N ARG A 294 -5.17 -5.82 4.57
CA ARG A 294 -3.90 -5.87 3.80
C ARG A 294 -3.40 -7.30 3.61
N SER A 295 -3.58 -8.15 4.62
CA SER A 295 -3.19 -9.55 4.56
C SER A 295 -4.12 -10.36 3.66
N GLU A 296 -5.42 -10.11 3.77
CA GLU A 296 -6.45 -10.70 2.90
C GLU A 296 -6.22 -10.34 1.44
N MET A 297 -5.89 -9.07 1.17
CA MET A 297 -5.58 -8.63 -0.18
C MET A 297 -4.32 -9.33 -0.72
N LEU A 298 -3.29 -9.49 0.10
CA LEU A 298 -2.09 -10.24 -0.29
C LEU A 298 -2.40 -11.72 -0.60
N TYR A 299 -3.23 -12.36 0.22
CA TYR A 299 -3.71 -13.73 -0.03
C TYR A 299 -4.50 -13.83 -1.34
N ALA A 300 -5.47 -12.95 -1.52
CA ALA A 300 -6.31 -12.88 -2.71
C ALA A 300 -5.46 -12.70 -3.99
N LEU A 301 -4.40 -11.89 -3.94
CA LEU A 301 -3.50 -11.68 -5.09
C LEU A 301 -2.62 -12.88 -5.40
N LEU A 302 -2.04 -13.52 -4.39
CA LEU A 302 -1.00 -14.52 -4.58
C LEU A 302 -1.54 -15.96 -4.69
N VAL A 303 -2.64 -16.28 -4.03
CA VAL A 303 -3.19 -17.64 -3.95
C VAL A 303 -4.40 -17.80 -4.86
N GLU A 304 -5.27 -16.80 -4.90
CA GLU A 304 -6.53 -16.87 -5.63
C GLU A 304 -6.59 -15.95 -6.85
N GLY A 305 -5.47 -15.28 -7.16
CA GLY A 305 -5.38 -14.28 -8.21
C GLY A 305 -5.97 -14.78 -9.53
N GLN A 306 -6.94 -14.03 -10.05
CA GLN A 306 -7.48 -14.24 -11.38
C GLN A 306 -6.84 -13.25 -12.37
N GLY A 307 -7.03 -13.47 -13.67
CA GLY A 307 -6.57 -12.55 -14.73
C GLY A 307 -5.27 -12.98 -15.43
N PRO A 308 -4.53 -12.04 -16.05
CA PRO A 308 -3.44 -12.35 -16.99
C PRO A 308 -2.29 -13.17 -16.38
N LEU A 309 -2.11 -13.09 -15.07
CA LEU A 309 -1.01 -13.71 -14.35
C LEU A 309 -1.44 -14.92 -13.50
N GLY A 310 -2.75 -15.11 -13.28
CA GLY A 310 -3.26 -16.16 -12.38
C GLY A 310 -2.73 -16.04 -10.94
N SER A 311 -2.70 -17.17 -10.24
CA SER A 311 -2.13 -17.30 -8.91
C SER A 311 -0.64 -17.67 -8.96
N SER A 312 0.13 -17.12 -8.03
CA SER A 312 1.55 -17.46 -7.83
C SER A 312 1.73 -18.73 -6.98
N PHE A 313 0.75 -19.02 -6.12
CA PHE A 313 0.73 -20.16 -5.22
C PHE A 313 -0.60 -20.90 -5.28
N ASN A 314 -0.60 -22.13 -4.77
CA ASN A 314 -1.81 -22.86 -4.42
C ASN A 314 -2.11 -22.73 -2.92
N ALA A 315 -3.37 -22.87 -2.53
CA ALA A 315 -3.75 -22.85 -1.12
C ALA A 315 -3.02 -23.95 -0.31
N ASP A 316 -2.81 -25.12 -0.91
CA ASP A 316 -2.09 -26.26 -0.33
C ASP A 316 -0.59 -25.99 -0.08
N ASP A 317 -0.04 -24.91 -0.63
CA ASP A 317 1.37 -24.56 -0.39
C ASP A 317 1.58 -23.99 1.02
N PHE A 318 0.52 -23.65 1.75
CA PHE A 318 0.56 -23.05 3.07
C PHE A 318 -0.10 -23.95 4.11
N SER A 319 0.40 -23.87 5.34
CA SER A 319 -0.22 -24.55 6.48
C SER A 319 -1.35 -23.73 7.10
N ASP A 320 -2.24 -24.40 7.83
CA ASP A 320 -3.30 -23.76 8.65
C ASP A 320 -2.76 -22.77 9.71
N ARG A 321 -1.44 -22.77 9.97
CA ARG A 321 -0.79 -21.80 10.86
C ARG A 321 -0.29 -20.56 10.12
N GLU A 322 -0.06 -20.66 8.81
CA GLU A 322 0.39 -19.54 7.97
C GLU A 322 -0.79 -18.82 7.32
N VAL A 323 -1.94 -19.49 7.19
CA VAL A 323 -3.17 -18.94 6.64
C VAL A 323 -4.32 -19.19 7.61
N MET A 324 -4.96 -18.11 8.05
CA MET A 324 -6.09 -18.16 8.98
C MET A 324 -7.05 -16.98 8.73
N ASP A 325 -8.34 -17.18 9.01
CA ASP A 325 -9.33 -16.10 9.12
C ASP A 325 -9.36 -15.67 10.60
N THR A 326 -8.79 -14.51 10.93
CA THR A 326 -8.60 -14.05 12.32
C THR A 326 -9.77 -13.25 12.86
N ASP A 327 -10.60 -12.66 11.99
CA ASP A 327 -11.73 -11.83 12.38
C ASP A 327 -13.11 -12.47 12.13
N GLY A 328 -13.15 -13.61 11.44
CA GLY A 328 -14.33 -14.42 11.18
C GLY A 328 -15.16 -13.93 10.00
N ASP A 329 -14.59 -13.13 9.10
CA ASP A 329 -15.26 -12.64 7.89
C ASP A 329 -15.17 -13.59 6.69
N GLY A 330 -14.51 -14.74 6.85
CA GLY A 330 -14.34 -15.74 5.81
C GLY A 330 -13.27 -15.41 4.77
N LEU A 331 -12.53 -14.31 4.93
CA LEU A 331 -11.38 -13.98 4.11
C LEU A 331 -10.11 -14.60 4.72
N PRO A 332 -9.36 -15.43 3.98
CA PRO A 332 -8.11 -15.97 4.50
C PRO A 332 -7.03 -14.89 4.53
N GLU A 333 -6.30 -14.81 5.64
CA GLU A 333 -5.17 -13.91 5.83
C GLU A 333 -3.87 -14.70 5.93
N PHE A 334 -2.77 -14.15 5.44
CA PHE A 334 -1.46 -14.61 5.89
C PHE A 334 -1.19 -14.13 7.31
N VAL A 335 -0.89 -15.06 8.21
CA VAL A 335 -0.59 -14.75 9.61
C VAL A 335 0.84 -15.13 9.96
N ASP A 336 1.46 -14.33 10.80
CA ASP A 336 2.78 -14.64 11.34
C ASP A 336 2.71 -15.78 12.38
N ALA A 337 3.87 -16.19 12.86
CA ALA A 337 3.93 -17.29 13.82
C ALA A 337 3.28 -16.97 15.18
N TRP A 338 2.93 -15.71 15.47
CA TRP A 338 2.21 -15.27 16.67
C TRP A 338 0.69 -15.15 16.43
N GLY A 339 0.22 -15.44 15.21
CA GLY A 339 -1.18 -15.40 14.83
C GLY A 339 -1.67 -13.99 14.49
N LYS A 340 -0.77 -13.06 14.18
CA LYS A 340 -1.12 -11.72 13.71
C LYS A 340 -1.07 -11.62 12.19
N PRO A 341 -2.04 -10.94 11.54
CA PRO A 341 -2.03 -10.75 10.10
C PRO A 341 -0.80 -9.95 9.64
N LEU A 342 -0.15 -10.43 8.59
CA LEU A 342 0.94 -9.71 7.92
C LEU A 342 0.42 -8.43 7.26
N GLN A 343 1.23 -7.37 7.27
CA GLN A 343 0.89 -6.11 6.64
C GLN A 343 1.58 -5.99 5.28
N PHE A 344 0.80 -5.67 4.24
CA PHE A 344 1.26 -5.50 2.87
C PHE A 344 1.12 -4.03 2.42
N PHE A 345 2.21 -3.49 1.86
CA PHE A 345 2.23 -2.16 1.27
C PHE A 345 2.83 -2.21 -0.13
N ARG A 346 2.07 -1.76 -1.13
CA ARG A 346 2.56 -1.67 -2.52
C ARG A 346 3.68 -0.65 -2.64
N TRP A 347 3.49 0.54 -2.06
CA TRP A 347 4.42 1.66 -2.17
C TRP A 347 4.79 2.24 -0.80
N PRO A 348 5.65 1.56 -0.02
CA PRO A 348 5.99 1.96 1.34
C PRO A 348 6.96 3.16 1.37
N VAL A 349 6.69 4.24 0.62
CA VAL A 349 7.65 5.33 0.32
C VAL A 349 8.23 6.06 1.55
N LEU A 350 7.57 5.97 2.71
CA LEU A 350 8.03 6.57 3.97
C LEU A 350 8.63 5.55 4.96
N PHE A 351 8.70 4.27 4.59
CA PHE A 351 9.37 3.23 5.37
C PHE A 351 10.88 3.24 5.13
N HIS A 352 11.67 3.27 6.21
CA HIS A 352 13.14 3.29 6.18
C HIS A 352 13.73 1.89 6.36
N SER A 353 14.61 1.50 5.43
CA SER A 353 15.43 0.29 5.48
C SER A 353 16.68 0.44 4.62
N ASP A 354 17.56 -0.57 4.65
CA ASP A 354 18.73 -0.62 3.76
C ASP A 354 18.33 -0.78 2.28
N ALA A 355 17.23 -1.48 2.00
CA ALA A 355 16.68 -1.65 0.66
C ALA A 355 16.01 -0.37 0.15
N GLN A 356 15.49 0.47 1.04
CA GLN A 356 14.78 1.69 0.71
C GLN A 356 15.00 2.75 1.78
N ARG A 357 15.63 3.86 1.41
CA ARG A 357 16.09 4.87 2.38
C ARG A 357 14.97 5.61 3.10
N GLY A 358 13.73 5.54 2.62
CA GLY A 358 12.54 6.03 3.35
C GLY A 358 12.67 7.39 4.04
N GLN A 359 11.97 7.57 5.16
CA GLN A 359 12.17 8.69 6.06
C GLN A 359 13.04 8.25 7.25
N ASN A 360 14.17 8.91 7.45
CA ASN A 360 15.12 8.49 8.48
C ASN A 360 14.76 9.08 9.85
N ILE A 361 14.96 8.31 10.92
CA ILE A 361 14.68 8.68 12.32
C ILE A 361 15.96 8.51 13.12
N GLY A 362 16.46 9.58 13.73
CA GLY A 362 17.69 9.50 14.50
C GLY A 362 18.07 10.78 15.24
N PRO A 363 19.10 10.75 16.09
CA PRO A 363 19.72 11.96 16.59
C PRO A 363 20.29 12.72 15.38
N ASP A 364 19.95 14.00 15.24
CA ASP A 364 20.49 14.81 14.14
C ASP A 364 22.02 14.85 14.26
N PRO A 365 22.78 14.37 13.25
CA PRO A 365 24.25 14.37 13.30
C PRO A 365 24.84 15.79 13.35
N LEU A 366 24.04 16.83 13.11
CA LEU A 366 24.41 18.24 13.26
C LEU A 366 24.02 18.83 14.63
N ASP A 367 23.27 18.09 15.46
CA ASP A 367 22.88 18.50 16.81
C ASP A 367 23.99 18.15 17.81
N ALA A 368 24.84 19.14 18.08
CA ALA A 368 25.98 19.03 18.99
C ALA A 368 25.60 18.78 20.47
N SER A 369 24.30 18.76 20.82
CA SER A 369 23.85 18.65 22.21
C SER A 369 23.78 17.20 22.75
N GLY A 370 23.92 16.18 21.90
CA GLY A 370 24.14 14.77 22.30
C GLY A 370 23.03 14.10 23.12
N GLY A 371 21.95 14.82 23.43
CA GLY A 371 20.83 14.37 24.26
C GLY A 371 19.46 14.76 23.73
N ALA A 372 19.38 15.22 22.48
CA ALA A 372 18.10 15.51 21.84
C ALA A 372 17.32 14.20 21.60
N PRO A 373 16.00 14.19 21.81
CA PRO A 373 15.17 13.06 21.41
C PRO A 373 15.36 12.79 19.91
N PRO A 374 15.19 11.54 19.44
CA PRO A 374 15.25 11.21 18.03
C PRO A 374 14.29 12.14 17.26
N LYS A 375 14.80 12.75 16.20
CA LYS A 375 14.04 13.60 15.28
C LYS A 375 14.03 12.94 13.92
N PHE A 376 13.11 13.36 13.09
CA PHE A 376 13.19 13.02 11.68
C PHE A 376 14.39 13.74 11.06
N ILE A 377 15.21 12.97 10.34
CA ILE A 377 16.43 13.46 9.70
C ILE A 377 16.35 13.23 8.20
N ARG A 378 17.09 14.05 7.45
CA ARG A 378 17.20 13.92 6.00
C ARG A 378 17.72 12.52 5.62
N PRO A 379 17.05 11.79 4.70
CA PRO A 379 17.55 10.49 4.24
C PRO A 379 18.80 10.55 3.34
N TYR A 380 19.27 11.74 2.96
CA TYR A 380 20.55 11.96 2.28
C TYR A 380 21.39 13.01 3.00
N ALA A 381 22.70 12.78 3.13
CA ALA A 381 23.58 13.69 3.85
C ALA A 381 24.01 14.90 3.00
N SER A 382 23.99 14.78 1.67
CA SER A 382 24.37 15.85 0.73
C SER A 382 23.73 15.69 -0.65
N GLN A 383 23.76 16.77 -1.45
CA GLN A 383 23.28 16.76 -2.84
C GLN A 383 24.09 15.87 -3.80
N TRP A 384 25.31 15.47 -3.41
CA TRP A 384 26.21 14.66 -4.22
C TRP A 384 26.00 13.15 -4.03
N GLU A 385 25.18 12.78 -3.05
CA GLU A 385 24.85 11.39 -2.81
C GLU A 385 23.99 10.84 -3.95
N VAL A 386 24.28 9.61 -4.36
CA VAL A 386 23.49 8.93 -5.39
C VAL A 386 22.07 8.74 -4.87
N ARG A 387 21.10 9.24 -5.63
CA ARG A 387 19.69 9.17 -5.28
C ARG A 387 19.09 7.85 -5.73
N GLU A 388 18.02 7.47 -5.05
CA GLU A 388 17.15 6.39 -5.49
C GLU A 388 16.59 6.68 -6.88
N GLN A 389 16.43 5.63 -7.68
CA GLN A 389 15.74 5.68 -8.96
C GLN A 389 14.39 5.01 -8.82
N ASP A 390 13.36 5.62 -9.40
CA ASP A 390 12.02 5.04 -9.46
C ASP A 390 12.00 3.96 -10.57
N PRO A 391 11.74 2.69 -10.24
CA PRO A 391 11.60 1.64 -11.25
C PRO A 391 10.43 1.90 -12.23
N LEU A 392 9.40 2.64 -11.81
CA LEU A 392 8.22 2.99 -12.63
C LEU A 392 8.52 4.13 -13.61
N ASP A 393 9.54 4.94 -13.33
CA ASP A 393 9.98 6.05 -14.16
C ASP A 393 11.52 6.05 -14.32
N PRO A 394 12.09 5.09 -15.08
CA PRO A 394 13.54 4.99 -15.27
C PRO A 394 14.18 6.24 -15.88
N ASN A 395 13.38 7.07 -16.55
CA ASN A 395 13.83 8.31 -17.19
C ASN A 395 13.62 9.56 -16.30
N ALA A 396 13.15 9.38 -15.07
CA ALA A 396 12.88 10.47 -14.11
C ALA A 396 11.99 11.60 -14.69
N THR A 397 11.05 11.25 -15.58
CA THR A 397 10.10 12.17 -16.20
C THR A 397 9.08 12.77 -15.23
N LEU A 398 8.74 12.04 -14.17
CA LEU A 398 7.98 12.49 -13.01
C LEU A 398 8.78 13.46 -12.14
N MET A 399 10.11 13.51 -12.25
CA MET A 399 10.96 14.43 -11.47
C MET A 399 11.39 15.67 -12.27
N SER A 400 10.88 15.84 -13.49
CA SER A 400 11.29 16.95 -14.37
C SER A 400 10.91 18.31 -13.79
N SER A 401 11.84 19.27 -13.82
CA SER A 401 11.62 20.61 -13.24
C SER A 401 10.44 21.35 -13.86
N ALA A 402 10.25 21.24 -15.17
CA ALA A 402 9.17 21.91 -15.87
C ALA A 402 7.78 21.42 -15.45
N TRP A 403 7.66 20.15 -15.04
CA TRP A 403 6.39 19.63 -14.52
C TRP A 403 6.17 19.98 -13.06
N TRP A 404 7.24 20.04 -12.26
CA TRP A 404 7.17 20.36 -10.83
C TRP A 404 7.00 21.85 -10.51
N SER A 405 7.58 22.73 -11.33
CA SER A 405 7.57 24.17 -11.05
C SER A 405 6.14 24.70 -11.11
N GLY A 406 5.65 25.25 -9.99
CA GLY A 406 4.35 25.92 -9.95
C GLY A 406 4.28 27.11 -10.93
N GLY A 407 5.41 27.76 -11.21
CA GLY A 407 5.49 28.84 -12.19
C GLY A 407 5.52 28.37 -13.66
N GLN A 408 5.98 27.14 -13.94
CA GLN A 408 6.04 26.58 -15.31
C GLN A 408 4.91 25.60 -15.61
N ASN A 409 4.09 25.26 -14.62
CA ASN A 409 2.94 24.37 -14.74
C ASN A 409 1.73 24.96 -13.98
N ALA A 410 1.60 26.29 -14.05
CA ALA A 410 0.60 27.08 -13.32
C ALA A 410 -0.83 26.84 -13.82
N GLY A 411 -1.00 26.49 -15.10
CA GLY A 411 -2.30 26.26 -15.72
C GLY A 411 -2.85 24.84 -15.56
N HIS A 412 -2.25 24.01 -14.70
CA HIS A 412 -2.61 22.60 -14.61
C HIS A 412 -4.06 22.41 -14.10
N PRO A 413 -4.94 21.71 -14.84
CA PRO A 413 -6.39 21.73 -14.61
C PRO A 413 -6.85 20.89 -13.42
N PHE A 414 -5.99 20.01 -12.91
CA PHE A 414 -6.29 19.12 -11.78
C PHE A 414 -5.74 19.63 -10.44
N GLY A 415 -5.16 20.84 -10.40
CA GLY A 415 -4.78 21.51 -9.14
C GLY A 415 -6.01 22.12 -8.49
N THR A 416 -6.53 21.47 -7.45
CA THR A 416 -7.84 21.67 -6.82
C THR A 416 -8.09 23.07 -6.23
N ALA A 417 -9.37 23.35 -5.94
CA ALA A 417 -9.93 24.44 -5.16
C ALA A 417 -8.95 25.38 -4.41
N ALA A 418 -8.91 26.65 -4.81
CA ALA A 418 -8.55 27.81 -3.99
C ALA A 418 -7.30 27.69 -3.09
N GLY A 419 -6.12 27.67 -3.70
CA GLY A 419 -4.86 28.00 -3.04
C GLY A 419 -3.72 27.11 -3.51
N ALA A 420 -2.94 27.58 -4.48
CA ALA A 420 -1.77 26.86 -4.99
C ALA A 420 -0.89 26.38 -3.81
N PRO A 421 -0.68 25.07 -3.61
CA PRO A 421 0.18 24.59 -2.54
C PRO A 421 1.59 25.11 -2.78
N THR A 422 2.16 25.77 -1.77
CA THR A 422 3.51 26.32 -1.85
C THR A 422 4.47 25.21 -2.23
N TYR A 423 5.21 25.41 -3.33
CA TYR A 423 6.30 24.57 -3.81
C TYR A 423 5.96 23.26 -4.56
N LYS A 424 4.73 23.00 -5.03
CA LYS A 424 4.48 21.92 -6.03
C LYS A 424 3.46 22.34 -7.09
N SER A 425 3.58 21.83 -8.31
CA SER A 425 2.60 22.11 -9.37
C SER A 425 1.29 21.34 -9.16
N GLY A 426 0.23 21.77 -9.85
CA GLY A 426 -1.03 21.02 -9.87
C GLY A 426 -0.89 19.61 -10.48
N GLY A 427 0.10 19.37 -11.33
CA GLY A 427 0.37 18.03 -11.88
C GLY A 427 0.92 17.06 -10.85
N VAL A 428 1.86 17.53 -10.03
CA VAL A 428 2.39 16.76 -8.90
C VAL A 428 1.29 16.50 -7.89
N ALA A 429 0.51 17.52 -7.53
CA ALA A 429 -0.60 17.37 -6.61
C ALA A 429 -1.63 16.34 -7.11
N ALA A 430 -1.94 16.35 -8.40
CA ALA A 430 -2.84 15.39 -9.02
C ALA A 430 -2.26 13.96 -9.03
N PHE A 431 -0.98 13.79 -9.30
CA PHE A 431 -0.34 12.46 -9.23
C PHE A 431 -0.44 11.88 -7.82
N GLU A 432 -0.03 12.64 -6.81
CA GLU A 432 -0.09 12.21 -5.39
C GLU A 432 -1.53 12.03 -4.90
N PHE A 433 -2.50 12.67 -5.56
CA PHE A 433 -3.90 12.49 -5.25
C PHE A 433 -4.37 11.08 -5.64
N PHE A 434 -3.90 10.51 -6.75
CA PHE A 434 -4.35 9.20 -7.25
C PHE A 434 -3.43 8.03 -6.87
N PHE A 435 -2.12 8.28 -6.74
CA PHE A 435 -1.10 7.23 -6.60
C PHE A 435 -0.35 7.34 -5.26
N HIS A 436 0.98 7.26 -5.29
CA HIS A 436 1.83 7.46 -4.13
C HIS A 436 2.43 8.85 -4.11
N ARG A 437 3.03 9.18 -2.98
CA ARG A 437 3.77 10.42 -2.78
C ARG A 437 5.04 10.47 -3.62
N ILE A 438 5.36 11.65 -4.14
CA ILE A 438 6.65 11.98 -4.79
C ILE A 438 7.32 13.23 -4.17
N THR A 439 6.62 13.89 -3.25
CA THR A 439 7.09 15.02 -2.45
C THR A 439 7.65 14.54 -1.11
N GLU A 440 8.76 15.11 -0.65
CA GLU A 440 9.26 14.85 0.70
C GLU A 440 8.37 15.55 1.76
N PRO A 441 7.83 14.83 2.77
CA PRO A 441 6.94 15.42 3.79
C PRO A 441 7.62 16.44 4.72
N MET A 442 8.93 16.40 4.86
CA MET A 442 9.67 17.31 5.73
C MET A 442 10.21 18.55 4.99
N ALA A 443 9.54 19.69 5.18
CA ALA A 443 10.17 20.97 4.92
C ALA A 443 11.18 21.28 6.04
N PHE A 444 12.38 21.76 5.72
CA PHE A 444 13.27 22.30 6.75
C PHE A 444 12.91 23.77 6.99
N SER A 445 12.39 24.10 8.17
CA SER A 445 12.23 25.50 8.62
C SER A 445 13.28 25.84 9.67
N ALA A 446 14.49 26.20 9.25
CA ALA A 446 15.23 27.14 10.09
C ALA A 446 14.53 28.50 9.99
N SER A 447 14.32 29.15 11.13
CA SER A 447 13.81 30.53 11.23
C SER A 447 14.74 31.58 10.59
N SER A 448 15.91 31.17 10.11
CA SER A 448 16.78 31.90 9.18
C SER A 448 17.75 30.87 8.59
N PRO A 449 17.47 30.28 7.42
CA PRO A 449 18.43 29.38 6.79
C PRO A 449 19.68 30.19 6.49
N SER A 450 20.81 29.80 7.07
CA SER A 450 22.09 30.40 6.71
C SER A 450 22.37 30.06 5.25
N ALA A 451 23.13 30.89 4.53
CA ALA A 451 23.50 30.60 3.14
C ALA A 451 24.22 29.24 2.96
N ALA A 452 24.73 28.64 4.05
CA ALA A 452 25.31 27.29 4.05
C ALA A 452 24.25 26.18 4.03
N ASP A 453 23.08 26.41 4.62
CA ASP A 453 21.98 25.43 4.66
C ASP A 453 21.27 25.34 3.29
N TYR A 454 21.24 26.45 2.53
CA TYR A 454 20.67 26.54 1.18
C TYR A 454 21.23 25.50 0.18
N TRP A 455 22.47 25.05 0.36
CA TRP A 455 23.15 24.09 -0.52
C TRP A 455 22.97 22.63 -0.09
N MET A 456 22.32 22.38 1.04
CA MET A 456 22.14 21.04 1.61
C MET A 456 20.71 20.51 1.45
N TYR A 457 19.84 21.27 0.78
CA TYR A 457 18.43 20.91 0.60
C TYR A 457 18.19 20.09 -0.66
N TRP A 458 17.15 19.27 -0.58
CA TRP A 458 16.55 18.42 -1.60
C TRP A 458 16.28 19.07 -2.96
N ALA A 459 16.35 20.39 -3.04
CA ALA A 459 16.08 21.13 -4.25
C ALA A 459 17.25 21.04 -5.23
N ARG A 460 16.95 21.14 -6.52
CA ARG A 460 17.98 21.56 -7.49
C ARG A 460 18.20 23.08 -7.42
N ASP A 461 17.67 23.75 -6.40
CA ASP A 461 17.51 25.19 -6.26
C ASP A 461 16.86 25.53 -4.91
N GLY A 462 17.67 25.98 -3.95
CA GLY A 462 17.20 26.40 -2.63
C GLY A 462 16.00 27.36 -2.68
N ALA A 463 15.30 27.45 -1.56
CA ALA A 463 13.98 28.08 -1.38
C ALA A 463 13.84 29.56 -1.78
N SER A 464 14.84 30.20 -2.40
CA SER A 464 14.81 31.63 -2.69
C SER A 464 14.44 32.03 -4.12
N GLU A 465 14.48 31.18 -5.17
CA GLU A 465 14.23 31.71 -6.54
C GLU A 465 13.41 30.86 -7.54
N SER A 466 13.21 29.54 -7.38
CA SER A 466 12.73 28.70 -8.51
C SER A 466 11.43 27.88 -8.35
N GLY A 467 10.81 27.83 -7.16
CA GLY A 467 9.43 27.35 -7.01
C GLY A 467 9.14 25.87 -7.38
N VAL A 468 10.11 24.97 -7.22
CA VAL A 468 10.06 23.58 -7.72
C VAL A 468 10.00 22.49 -6.64
N GLY A 469 9.91 22.85 -5.36
CA GLY A 469 9.56 21.89 -4.32
C GLY A 469 10.62 20.91 -3.85
N TYR A 470 10.23 20.17 -2.80
CA TYR A 470 10.98 19.07 -2.24
C TYR A 470 10.64 17.77 -2.99
N ARG A 471 11.38 17.48 -4.05
CA ARG A 471 11.11 16.35 -4.97
C ARG A 471 11.95 15.13 -4.61
N ARG A 472 11.35 13.94 -4.69
CA ARG A 472 12.03 12.66 -4.49
C ARG A 472 11.51 11.61 -5.46
N ALA A 473 12.42 10.91 -6.14
CA ALA A 473 12.06 9.84 -7.06
C ALA A 473 11.45 8.63 -6.34
N PHE A 474 11.87 8.37 -5.09
CA PHE A 474 11.58 7.18 -4.28
C PHE A 474 11.91 5.87 -5.02
N PHE A 475 12.79 5.06 -4.44
CA PHE A 475 12.82 3.64 -4.81
C PHE A 475 11.65 2.99 -4.08
N SER A 476 10.89 2.12 -4.76
CA SER A 476 9.79 1.41 -4.11
C SER A 476 9.93 -0.08 -4.32
N LYS A 477 10.23 -0.78 -3.23
CA LYS A 477 10.09 -2.23 -3.10
C LYS A 477 8.83 -2.47 -2.26
N PRO A 478 7.92 -3.37 -2.65
CA PRO A 478 6.77 -3.68 -1.81
C PRO A 478 7.22 -4.22 -0.44
N LEU A 479 6.53 -3.81 0.61
CA LEU A 479 6.83 -4.20 2.00
C LEU A 479 5.84 -5.26 2.46
N ILE A 480 6.38 -6.35 3.01
CA ILE A 480 5.65 -7.33 3.82
C ILE A 480 6.23 -7.24 5.23
N LEU A 481 5.38 -6.95 6.20
CA LEU A 481 5.77 -6.62 7.57
C LEU A 481 4.99 -7.48 8.58
N SER A 482 5.70 -8.02 9.57
CA SER A 482 5.14 -8.58 10.81
C SER A 482 5.64 -7.75 11.98
N GLY A 483 4.74 -7.48 12.94
CA GLY A 483 5.09 -6.86 14.22
C GLY A 483 5.89 -7.78 15.14
N GLY A 484 6.23 -9.00 14.72
CA GLY A 484 7.12 -9.85 15.48
C GLY A 484 6.56 -10.25 16.87
N PRO A 485 7.47 -10.47 17.85
CA PRO A 485 7.10 -10.92 19.20
C PRO A 485 6.17 -9.99 19.99
N ASP A 486 6.22 -8.67 19.77
CA ASP A 486 5.38 -7.71 20.48
C ASP A 486 3.99 -7.51 19.84
N GLN A 487 3.82 -8.00 18.61
CA GLN A 487 2.57 -7.96 17.83
C GLN A 487 2.14 -6.56 17.40
N GLU A 488 3.03 -5.56 17.51
CA GLU A 488 2.77 -4.17 17.13
C GLU A 488 3.70 -3.80 15.96
N PRO A 489 3.17 -3.48 14.77
CA PRO A 489 4.04 -3.10 13.67
C PRO A 489 4.64 -1.71 13.91
N GLY A 490 5.91 -1.52 13.55
CA GLY A 490 6.61 -0.23 13.63
C GLY A 490 6.16 0.82 12.60
N VAL A 491 4.94 0.70 12.07
CA VAL A 491 4.31 1.65 11.13
C VAL A 491 2.96 2.10 11.67
N PHE A 492 2.57 3.32 11.35
CA PHE A 492 1.30 3.88 11.79
C PHE A 492 0.13 3.30 10.97
N LEU A 493 -0.83 2.70 11.67
CA LEU A 493 -2.06 2.13 11.11
C LEU A 493 -3.29 2.75 11.79
N TYR A 494 -4.35 3.00 11.02
CA TYR A 494 -5.62 3.45 11.58
C TYR A 494 -6.48 2.24 11.97
N PRO A 495 -7.16 2.25 13.13
CA PRO A 495 -8.12 1.19 13.47
C PRO A 495 -9.35 1.14 12.56
N SER A 496 -9.76 2.30 12.02
CA SER A 496 -10.93 2.43 11.13
C SER A 496 -10.73 3.64 10.20
N PRO A 497 -9.90 3.50 9.16
CA PRO A 497 -9.58 4.61 8.27
C PRO A 497 -10.69 4.93 7.27
N THR A 498 -10.74 6.18 6.85
CA THR A 498 -11.37 6.56 5.59
C THR A 498 -10.40 6.33 4.42
N VAL A 499 -10.92 6.32 3.19
CA VAL A 499 -10.09 6.24 1.97
C VAL A 499 -9.01 7.34 1.92
N ASN A 500 -9.29 8.54 2.46
CA ASN A 500 -8.31 9.62 2.50
C ASN A 500 -7.17 9.35 3.49
N ASP A 501 -7.48 8.72 4.63
CA ASP A 501 -6.48 8.34 5.64
C ASP A 501 -5.49 7.32 5.06
N LEU A 502 -6.00 6.36 4.29
CA LEU A 502 -5.19 5.37 3.59
C LEU A 502 -4.23 5.99 2.59
N ILE A 503 -4.73 6.80 1.66
CA ILE A 503 -3.93 7.34 0.56
C ILE A 503 -2.82 8.27 1.07
N TYR A 504 -3.12 9.13 2.04
CA TYR A 504 -2.17 10.14 2.49
C TYR A 504 -1.18 9.68 3.55
N VAL A 505 -1.52 8.63 4.32
CA VAL A 505 -0.74 8.21 5.47
C VAL A 505 -0.41 6.72 5.34
N GLU A 506 -1.40 5.84 5.52
CA GLU A 506 -1.16 4.43 5.77
C GLU A 506 -0.47 3.72 4.59
N ASN A 507 -0.92 3.96 3.36
CA ASN A 507 -0.37 3.32 2.15
C ASN A 507 1.11 3.67 1.90
N ASN A 508 1.64 4.71 2.57
CA ASN A 508 3.04 5.11 2.47
C ASN A 508 3.93 4.42 3.52
N ALA A 509 3.38 3.57 4.40
CA ALA A 509 4.08 2.86 5.47
C ALA A 509 4.90 3.79 6.38
N VAL A 510 4.26 4.85 6.88
CA VAL A 510 4.88 5.85 7.74
C VAL A 510 5.32 5.26 9.09
N GLN A 511 6.59 5.43 9.46
CA GLN A 511 7.13 5.01 10.78
C GLN A 511 7.00 6.12 11.83
N PHE A 512 5.97 6.95 11.72
CA PHE A 512 5.75 8.10 12.59
C PHE A 512 4.30 8.51 12.67
N THR A 513 3.96 9.24 13.72
CA THR A 513 2.61 9.78 13.85
C THR A 513 2.44 11.04 13.01
N PRO A 514 1.36 11.14 12.20
CA PRO A 514 1.07 12.36 11.44
C PRO A 514 0.97 13.62 12.31
N ALA A 515 0.53 13.49 13.57
CA ALA A 515 0.33 14.60 14.48
C ALA A 515 1.63 15.19 15.06
N GLU A 516 2.68 14.36 15.25
CA GLU A 516 4.01 14.85 15.65
C GLU A 516 4.72 15.57 14.50
N ALA A 517 4.26 15.39 13.26
CA ALA A 517 4.72 16.16 12.11
C ALA A 517 4.12 17.58 12.04
N SER A 518 3.54 18.12 13.12
CA SER A 518 2.88 19.44 13.23
C SER A 518 3.56 20.61 12.46
N TRP A 519 2.85 21.16 11.46
CA TRP A 519 3.11 22.47 10.83
C TRP A 519 1.87 23.38 10.94
N SER A 520 1.83 24.26 11.94
CA SER A 520 0.72 25.18 12.21
C SER A 520 0.78 26.52 11.46
N THR A 521 1.66 26.69 10.47
CA THR A 521 1.70 27.90 9.62
C THR A 521 1.84 27.56 8.14
N LEU A 522 0.75 26.99 7.61
CA LEU A 522 0.29 26.90 6.20
C LEU A 522 1.11 26.09 5.15
N PRO A 523 0.40 25.45 4.18
CA PRO A 523 -1.04 25.21 4.10
C PRO A 523 -1.45 23.73 4.26
N PRO A 524 -2.40 23.44 5.17
CA PRO A 524 -3.38 22.39 4.96
C PRO A 524 -4.37 22.84 3.87
N ALA A 525 -4.47 22.09 2.77
CA ALA A 525 -5.65 21.99 1.89
C ALA A 525 -5.52 20.89 0.82
N ASP A 526 -4.34 20.66 0.22
CA ASP A 526 -4.22 19.77 -0.96
C ASP A 526 -2.99 18.83 -0.96
N GLY A 527 -3.06 17.77 -0.13
CA GLY A 527 -2.12 16.64 -0.19
C GLY A 527 -0.80 16.80 0.57
N GLY A 528 -0.81 17.51 1.71
CA GLY A 528 0.22 17.38 2.74
C GLY A 528 -0.17 16.29 3.76
N ILE A 529 0.79 15.76 4.55
CA ILE A 529 0.44 14.93 5.70
C ILE A 529 -0.33 15.85 6.66
N PRO A 530 -1.62 15.61 6.93
CA PRO A 530 -2.36 16.48 7.82
C PRO A 530 -1.81 16.29 9.25
N ALA A 531 -1.25 17.34 9.83
CA ALA A 531 -1.35 17.50 11.27
C ALA A 531 -2.77 18.00 11.55
N THR A 532 -3.74 17.09 11.67
CA THR A 532 -5.01 17.46 12.27
C THR A 532 -4.71 17.87 13.71
N SER A 533 -4.91 19.15 14.01
CA SER A 533 -4.83 19.84 15.31
C SER A 533 -4.33 19.00 16.50
N PRO A 534 -3.21 19.40 17.15
CA PRO A 534 -2.75 18.69 18.34
C PRO A 534 -3.79 18.83 19.45
N GLU A 535 -3.91 17.77 20.25
CA GLU A 535 -4.52 17.69 21.59
C GLU A 535 -5.90 17.06 21.75
N SER A 536 -6.82 17.04 20.78
CA SER A 536 -8.19 16.54 21.06
C SER A 536 -8.53 15.12 20.57
N TYR A 537 -7.76 14.52 19.65
CA TYR A 537 -8.03 13.17 19.09
C TYR A 537 -6.97 12.11 19.41
N LEU A 538 -5.89 12.45 20.12
CA LEU A 538 -4.75 11.54 20.35
C LEU A 538 -4.83 10.71 21.64
N ASN A 539 -5.97 10.68 22.34
CA ASN A 539 -6.18 9.69 23.38
C ASN A 539 -6.38 8.31 22.72
N GLY A 540 -5.28 7.63 22.39
CA GLY A 540 -5.31 6.24 21.90
C GLY A 540 -4.34 5.86 20.79
N PHE A 541 -3.57 6.79 20.20
CA PHE A 541 -2.58 6.45 19.16
C PHE A 541 -1.16 6.34 19.75
N PRO A 542 -0.32 5.40 19.28
CA PRO A 542 1.08 5.31 19.69
C PRO A 542 1.81 6.58 19.26
N ASN A 543 2.77 7.06 20.06
CA ASN A 543 3.66 8.15 19.67
C ASN A 543 4.78 7.62 18.74
N THR A 544 5.55 8.48 18.06
CA THR A 544 6.61 8.02 17.15
C THR A 544 7.69 7.20 17.88
N LEU A 545 7.92 7.48 19.17
CA LEU A 545 8.86 6.70 19.97
C LEU A 545 8.36 5.27 20.21
N LEU A 546 7.07 5.08 20.46
CA LEU A 546 6.43 3.77 20.62
C LEU A 546 6.45 3.01 19.29
N LEU A 547 6.16 3.67 18.17
CA LEU A 547 6.29 3.07 16.84
C LEU A 547 7.74 2.64 16.55
N LEU A 548 8.73 3.44 16.95
CA LEU A 548 10.13 3.07 16.80
C LEU A 548 10.52 1.90 17.70
N ASP A 549 10.05 1.89 18.95
CA ASP A 549 10.32 0.81 19.89
C ASP A 549 9.70 -0.51 19.41
N ALA A 550 8.47 -0.47 18.88
CA ALA A 550 7.82 -1.60 18.20
C ALA A 550 8.54 -2.00 16.91
N GLY A 551 9.04 -1.03 16.15
CA GLY A 551 9.82 -1.27 14.94
C GLY A 551 11.18 -1.96 15.14
N ARG A 552 11.61 -2.23 16.38
CA ARG A 552 12.92 -2.87 16.66
C ARG A 552 12.90 -4.39 16.52
N ASP A 553 11.76 -5.04 16.75
CA ASP A 553 11.58 -6.48 16.59
C ASP A 553 10.72 -6.88 15.39
N ASP A 554 10.24 -5.88 14.63
CA ASP A 554 9.65 -6.03 13.31
C ASP A 554 10.46 -6.97 12.40
N ILE A 555 9.74 -7.84 11.71
CA ILE A 555 10.29 -8.74 10.68
C ILE A 555 9.73 -8.29 9.34
N SER A 556 10.62 -7.96 8.40
CA SER A 556 10.21 -7.54 7.07
C SER A 556 11.11 -8.08 5.97
N ASN A 557 10.58 -8.20 4.75
CA ASN A 557 11.36 -8.51 3.55
C ASN A 557 12.40 -7.42 3.18
N HIS A 558 12.43 -6.30 3.92
CA HIS A 558 13.44 -5.26 3.80
C HIS A 558 14.64 -5.48 4.73
N ASN A 559 14.43 -6.12 5.88
CA ASN A 559 15.44 -6.33 6.92
C ASN A 559 15.94 -7.78 6.99
N VAL A 560 15.17 -8.73 6.45
CA VAL A 560 15.58 -10.13 6.32
C VAL A 560 16.62 -10.21 5.21
N THR A 561 17.89 -10.00 5.60
CA THR A 561 19.01 -10.37 4.75
C THR A 561 18.91 -11.87 4.49
N THR A 562 18.95 -12.25 3.21
CA THR A 562 19.12 -13.64 2.80
C THR A 562 20.44 -14.15 3.39
N ASN A 563 20.41 -14.68 4.61
CA ASN A 563 21.40 -15.65 5.10
C ASN A 563 21.21 -16.98 4.34
N VAL A 564 21.08 -16.90 3.01
CA VAL A 564 21.33 -18.06 2.15
C VAL A 564 22.84 -18.22 2.20
N GLY A 565 23.25 -19.16 3.03
CA GLY A 565 24.65 -19.55 3.16
C GLY A 565 25.23 -19.78 1.77
N SER A 566 26.27 -19.02 1.46
CA SER A 566 27.37 -19.54 0.68
C SER A 566 27.84 -20.82 1.36
N GLY A 567 27.41 -21.95 0.80
CA GLY A 567 27.70 -23.29 1.29
C GLY A 567 27.62 -24.27 0.13
N GLY A 568 28.72 -24.40 -0.60
CA GLY A 568 28.92 -25.37 -1.69
C GLY A 568 29.69 -24.79 -2.87
#